data_AF-X6M416-F1
#
_entry.id   AF-X6M416-F1
#
_cell.length_a   1.000
_cell.length_b   1.000
_cell.length_c   1.000
_cell.angle_alpha   90.00
_cell.angle_beta   90.00
_cell.angle_gamma   90.00
#
_symmetry.space_group_name_H-M   'P 1'
#
loop_
_entity.id
_entity.type
_entity.pdbx_description
1 polymer ?
#
loop_
_entity_poly.entity_id
_entity_poly.type
_entity_poly.pdbx_seq_one_letter_code
_entity_poly.pdbx_strand_id
1 'polypeptide(L)' 'MLSIEEETREDEKESKENKRPIFSFSDCRSKTWVSLTNESQKLDTLICCICNQIANNAMELHCDKYENADQIYLVGE' A
#
# COMPACT_ATOMS: atom_id res chain seq x y z
N MET A 1 -34.49 -27.39 -37.10
CA MET A 1 -33.68 -28.37 -37.83
C MET A 1 -32.94 -27.60 -38.93
N LEU A 2 -31.62 -27.59 -39.05
CA LEU A 2 -30.57 -28.45 -38.51
C LEU A 2 -29.46 -27.63 -37.83
N SER A 3 -28.90 -28.24 -36.80
CA SER A 3 -27.69 -27.88 -36.05
C SER A 3 -26.44 -27.95 -36.91
N ILE A 4 -25.49 -27.02 -36.74
CA ILE A 4 -24.05 -27.29 -36.64
C ILE A 4 -23.48 -26.27 -35.65
N GLU A 5 -23.06 -26.77 -34.49
CA GLU A 5 -22.21 -26.08 -33.52
C GLU A 5 -20.77 -26.06 -34.06
N GLU A 6 -20.07 -24.94 -33.92
CA GLU A 6 -18.61 -24.95 -33.97
C GLU A 6 -18.08 -23.99 -32.90
N GLU A 7 -17.64 -24.61 -31.80
CA GLU A 7 -16.88 -24.00 -30.71
C GLU A 7 -15.74 -23.14 -31.26
N THR A 8 -15.70 -21.86 -30.90
CA THR A 8 -14.43 -21.13 -30.87
C THR A 8 -13.97 -21.07 -29.43
N ARG A 9 -13.24 -22.12 -29.04
CA ARG A 9 -12.44 -22.16 -27.81
C ARG A 9 -11.27 -21.19 -27.93
N GLU A 10 -11.08 -20.49 -26.81
CA GLU A 10 -9.80 -20.15 -26.21
C GLU A 10 -8.82 -19.33 -27.06
N ASP A 11 -8.78 -18.03 -26.76
CA ASP A 11 -7.52 -17.37 -26.45
C ASP A 11 -7.80 -16.11 -25.62
N GLU A 12 -8.43 -16.27 -24.46
CA GLU A 12 -8.25 -15.33 -23.36
C GLU A 12 -6.81 -15.46 -22.87
N LYS A 13 -5.88 -14.86 -23.62
CA LYS A 13 -4.56 -14.52 -23.10
C LYS A 13 -4.76 -13.39 -22.09
N GLU A 14 -5.30 -13.74 -20.92
CA GLU A 14 -5.10 -12.94 -19.72
C GLU A 14 -3.59 -12.91 -19.52
N SER A 15 -2.96 -11.85 -20.02
CA SER A 15 -1.61 -11.51 -19.65
C SER A 15 -1.61 -11.50 -18.14
N LYS A 16 -0.91 -12.47 -17.53
CA LYS A 16 -0.54 -12.49 -16.11
C LYS A 16 0.43 -11.33 -15.87
N GLU A 17 -0.01 -10.12 -16.19
CA GLU A 17 0.59 -8.90 -15.74
C GLU A 17 0.42 -8.98 -14.22
N ASN A 18 1.53 -9.20 -13.52
CA ASN A 18 1.57 -9.24 -12.08
C ASN A 18 0.84 -8.00 -11.56
N LYS A 19 -0.44 -8.15 -11.18
CA LYS A 19 -1.27 -7.07 -10.65
C LYS A 19 -0.61 -6.65 -9.35
N ARG A 20 0.28 -5.67 -9.43
CA ARG A 20 0.93 -5.12 -8.24
C ARG A 20 -0.19 -4.49 -7.41
N PRO A 21 -0.25 -4.78 -6.09
CA PRO A 21 -1.22 -4.12 -5.23
C PRO A 21 -1.04 -2.62 -5.37
N ILE A 22 -2.15 -1.93 -5.65
CA ILE A 22 -2.19 -0.47 -5.68
C ILE A 22 -2.43 -0.03 -4.24
N PHE A 23 -1.41 0.54 -3.62
CA PHE A 23 -1.54 1.13 -2.30
C PHE A 23 -2.06 2.56 -2.42
N SER A 24 -3.10 2.89 -1.65
CA SER A 24 -3.58 4.26 -1.53
C SER A 24 -3.01 4.88 -0.27
N PHE A 25 -2.01 5.75 -0.40
CA PHE A 25 -1.39 6.40 0.75
C PHE A 25 -2.25 7.53 1.37
N SER A 26 -3.50 7.67 0.92
CA SER A 26 -4.47 8.67 1.39
C SER A 26 -5.01 8.39 2.78
N ASP A 27 -4.93 7.15 3.26
CA ASP A 27 -5.71 6.73 4.43
C ASP A 27 -4.96 6.91 5.76
N CYS A 28 -3.73 7.43 5.69
CA CYS A 28 -2.98 7.87 6.86
C CYS A 28 -3.76 8.92 7.66
N ARG A 29 -3.64 8.87 8.98
CA ARG A 29 -4.41 9.73 9.90
C ARG A 29 -3.76 11.10 10.04
N SER A 30 -4.58 12.16 10.04
CA SER A 30 -4.10 13.52 10.23
C SER A 30 -3.28 13.67 11.52
N LYS A 31 -2.02 14.12 11.40
CA LYS A 31 -1.16 14.37 12.57
C LYS A 31 -1.78 15.38 13.53
N THR A 32 -2.41 16.43 12.99
CA THR A 32 -3.09 17.46 13.78
C THR A 32 -4.21 16.85 14.63
N TRP A 33 -5.06 16.01 14.03
CA TRP A 33 -6.17 15.38 14.75
C TRP A 33 -5.70 14.40 15.82
N VAL A 34 -4.74 13.52 15.48
CA VAL A 34 -4.24 12.50 16.43
C VAL A 34 -3.51 13.16 17.60
N SER A 35 -2.83 14.29 17.38
CA SER A 35 -2.12 15.03 18.44
C SER A 35 -3.06 15.69 19.45
N LEU A 36 -4.36 15.80 19.17
CA LEU A 36 -5.32 16.36 20.14
C LEU A 36 -5.56 15.42 21.33
N THR A 37 -5.36 14.11 21.16
CA THR A 37 -5.68 13.09 22.16
C THR A 37 -4.47 12.24 22.57
N ASN A 38 -3.31 12.43 21.94
CA ASN A 38 -2.10 11.65 22.18
C ASN A 38 -0.89 12.56 22.39
N GLU A 39 0.10 12.09 23.14
CA GLU A 39 1.38 12.80 23.30
C GLU A 39 2.16 12.83 21.97
N SER A 40 2.51 14.04 21.51
CA SER A 40 3.19 14.24 20.23
C SER A 40 4.50 13.47 20.08
N GLN A 41 5.28 13.35 21.15
CA GLN A 41 6.57 12.63 21.15
C GLN A 41 6.41 11.15 20.79
N LYS A 42 5.28 10.52 21.18
CA LYS A 42 4.99 9.12 20.84
C LYS A 42 4.62 8.96 19.37
N LEU A 43 4.07 10.01 18.75
CA LEU A 43 3.61 9.99 17.37
C LEU A 43 4.73 10.18 16.33
N ASP A 44 5.87 10.75 16.71
CA ASP A 44 6.95 11.04 15.76
C ASP A 44 7.57 9.76 15.16
N THR A 45 7.51 8.65 15.89
CA THR A 45 7.93 7.32 15.40
C THR A 45 6.92 6.66 14.46
N LEU A 46 5.71 7.21 14.34
CA LEU A 46 4.59 6.65 13.59
C LEU A 46 4.31 7.41 12.28
N ILE A 47 5.23 8.27 11.85
CA ILE A 47 5.05 9.10 10.66
C ILE A 47 5.24 8.25 9.40
N CYS A 48 4.26 8.31 8.49
CA CYS A 48 4.38 7.75 7.16
C CYS A 48 5.37 8.57 6.33
N CYS A 49 6.42 7.94 5.79
CA CYS A 49 7.47 8.61 5.04
C CYS A 49 7.03 9.09 3.65
N ILE A 50 5.81 8.75 3.20
CA ILE A 50 5.26 9.15 1.91
C ILE A 50 4.42 10.43 2.02
N CYS A 51 3.45 10.46 2.94
CA CYS A 51 2.49 11.57 3.07
C CYS A 51 2.71 12.44 4.31
N ASN A 52 3.67 12.10 5.16
CA ASN A 52 4.06 12.84 6.36
C ASN A 52 2.92 13.02 7.39
N GLN A 53 1.90 12.15 7.32
CA GLN A 53 0.83 12.00 8.29
C GLN A 53 1.12 10.80 9.22
N ILE A 54 0.24 10.50 10.17
CA ILE A 54 0.39 9.32 11.02
C ILE A 54 0.01 8.09 10.20
N ALA A 55 0.92 7.12 10.09
CA ALA A 55 0.71 5.90 9.34
C ALA A 55 -0.51 5.13 9.88
N ASN A 56 -1.48 4.88 9.01
CA ASN A 56 -2.58 3.96 9.26
C ASN A 56 -2.15 2.57 8.79
N ASN A 57 -2.45 1.51 9.55
CA ASN A 57 -2.00 0.15 9.22
C ASN A 57 -0.51 0.10 8.85
N ALA A 58 0.33 0.67 9.71
CA ALA A 58 1.73 0.91 9.42
C ALA A 58 2.47 -0.37 9.01
N MET A 59 3.22 -0.27 7.92
CA MET A 59 4.11 -1.30 7.39
C MET A 59 5.54 -0.76 7.34
N GLU A 60 6.51 -1.62 7.63
CA GLU A 60 7.92 -1.29 7.51
C GLU A 60 8.38 -1.36 6.05
N LEU A 61 9.11 -0.33 5.61
CA LEU A 61 9.68 -0.28 4.28
C LEU A 61 11.06 -0.96 4.28
N HIS A 62 11.14 -2.16 3.72
CA HIS A 62 12.41 -2.81 3.41
C HIS A 62 12.78 -2.62 1.94
N CYS A 63 13.94 -2.00 1.70
CA CYS A 63 14.60 -2.01 0.39
C CYS A 63 16.11 -1.80 0.56
N ASP A 64 16.89 -2.20 -0.44
CA ASP A 64 18.37 -2.13 -0.44
C ASP A 64 18.91 -0.73 -0.08
N LYS A 65 18.14 0.31 -0.42
CA LYS A 65 18.49 1.71 -0.12
C LYS A 65 18.43 2.05 1.37
N TYR A 66 17.58 1.36 2.13
CA TYR A 66 17.35 1.59 3.56
C TYR A 66 17.68 0.37 4.43
N GLU A 67 18.29 -0.67 3.86
CA GLU A 67 18.62 -1.94 4.55
C GLU A 67 19.57 -1.76 5.74
N ASN A 68 20.35 -0.66 5.77
CA ASN A 68 21.26 -0.31 6.86
C ASN A 68 20.95 1.06 7.48
N ALA A 69 19.71 1.55 7.32
CA ALA A 69 19.34 2.81 7.95
C ALA A 69 19.21 2.60 9.48
N ASP A 70 19.78 3.51 10.26
CA ASP A 70 19.63 3.53 11.73
C ASP A 70 18.17 3.76 12.18
N GLN A 71 17.27 4.07 11.24
CA GLN A 71 15.87 4.38 11.48
C GLN A 71 14.95 3.50 10.63
N ILE A 72 13.87 3.03 11.26
CA ILE A 72 12.76 2.32 10.62
C ILE A 72 11.90 3.33 9.83
N TYR A 73 11.64 3.03 8.56
CA TYR A 73 10.73 3.82 7.72
C TYR A 73 9.36 3.15 7.64
N LEU A 74 8.32 3.90 7.94
CA LEU A 74 6.94 3.41 7.92
C LEU A 74 6.17 3.96 6.72
N VAL A 75 5.31 3.11 6.17
CA VAL A 75 4.31 3.45 5.16
C VAL A 75 2.94 3.05 5.68
N GLY A 76 1.91 3.86 5.42
CA GLY A 76 0.53 3.53 5.78
C GLY A 76 -0.31 3.14 4.57
N GLU A 77 -1.33 2.31 4.82
CA GLU A 77 -2.36 1.87 3.86
C GLU A 77 -3.71 2.53 4.11
#